data_AF-A0A413IIW4-F1
#
_entry.id   AF-A0A413IIW4-F1
#
_cell.length_a   1.000
_cell.length_b   1.000
_cell.length_c   1.000
_cell.angle_alpha   90.00
_cell.angle_beta   90.00
_cell.angle_gamma   90.00
#
_symmetry.space_group_name_H-M   'P 1'
#
loop_
_entity.id
_entity.type
_entity.pdbx_description
1 polymer ?
#
loop_
_entity_poly.entity_id
_entity_poly.type
_entity_poly.pdbx_seq_one_letter_code
_entity_poly.pdbx_strand_id
1 'polypeptide(L)'
;MFPNYKDFQIAVYYTLGKALPKHIEEVQTEIIENFDIKYNSPMLAHPLLRTPIYEKIILRILDTMEDLKEIRFSDDRTHVVLTGRGKHLLDEYENEMNQRLPFIISRKKFKRHTQEELAKAYRELNEYPD
;
A
#
# COMPACT_ATOMS: atom_id res chain seq x y z
N MET A 1 8.56 16.07 8.48
CA MET A 1 7.94 14.82 8.97
C MET A 1 8.56 13.68 8.17
N PHE A 2 9.31 12.79 8.81
CA PHE A 2 9.96 11.65 8.14
C PHE A 2 8.91 10.63 7.65
N PRO A 3 9.16 9.91 6.55
CA PRO A 3 8.41 8.70 6.25
C PRO A 3 8.43 7.78 7.45
N ASN A 4 7.25 7.41 7.93
CA ASN A 4 7.15 6.34 8.90
C ASN A 4 6.62 5.12 8.15
N TYR A 5 7.37 4.02 8.15
CA TYR A 5 6.89 2.71 7.68
C TYR A 5 5.51 2.37 8.27
N LYS A 6 5.24 2.90 9.47
CA LYS A 6 3.95 2.87 10.15
C LYS A 6 2.79 3.49 9.38
N ASP A 7 3.00 4.50 8.52
CA ASP A 7 1.92 5.11 7.74
C ASP A 7 1.38 4.15 6.68
N PHE A 8 2.24 3.32 6.09
CA PHE A 8 1.78 2.26 5.20
C PHE A 8 1.08 1.14 5.97
N GLN A 9 1.53 0.80 7.17
CA GLN A 9 0.82 -0.15 8.03
C GLN A 9 -0.58 0.36 8.41
N ILE A 10 -0.70 1.65 8.74
CA ILE A 10 -1.99 2.32 9.00
C ILE A 10 -2.87 2.28 7.74
N ALA A 11 -2.32 2.55 6.57
CA ALA A 11 -3.05 2.46 5.31
C ALA A 11 -3.55 1.04 5.05
N VAL A 12 -2.73 0.01 5.29
CA VAL A 12 -3.14 -1.40 5.19
C VAL A 12 -4.26 -1.73 6.16
N TYR A 13 -4.13 -1.39 7.44
CA TYR A 13 -5.18 -1.61 8.43
C TYR A 13 -6.50 -0.93 8.05
N TYR A 14 -6.43 0.33 7.62
CA TYR A 14 -7.58 1.10 7.17
C TYR A 14 -8.25 0.45 5.95
N THR A 15 -7.46 0.07 4.95
CA THR A 15 -7.93 -0.52 3.70
C THR A 15 -8.53 -1.91 3.91
N LEU A 16 -7.94 -2.76 4.75
CA LEU A 16 -8.51 -4.08 5.05
C LEU A 16 -9.78 -3.97 5.89
N GLY A 17 -9.76 -3.13 6.93
CA GLY A 17 -10.85 -3.04 7.90
C GLY A 17 -11.20 -4.39 8.53
N LYS A 18 -12.37 -4.48 9.18
CA LYS A 18 -12.87 -5.74 9.77
C LYS A 18 -13.62 -6.65 8.78
N ALA A 19 -13.52 -6.35 7.48
CA ALA A 19 -14.35 -6.89 6.42
C ALA A 19 -13.94 -8.32 5.98
N LEU A 20 -14.55 -8.76 4.87
CA LEU A 20 -14.21 -9.98 4.15
C LEU A 20 -12.78 -9.91 3.55
N PRO A 21 -12.19 -11.04 3.15
CA PRO A 21 -10.92 -11.04 2.43
C PRO A 21 -10.96 -10.12 1.22
N LYS A 22 -9.91 -9.33 1.03
CA LYS A 22 -9.73 -8.43 -0.11
C LYS A 22 -8.64 -8.95 -1.03
N HIS A 23 -8.79 -8.72 -2.33
CA HIS A 23 -7.75 -9.06 -3.29
C HIS A 23 -6.54 -8.13 -3.09
N ILE A 24 -5.31 -8.65 -3.16
CA ILE A 24 -4.10 -7.86 -2.89
C ILE A 24 -3.98 -6.68 -3.87
N GLU A 25 -4.32 -6.86 -5.14
CA GLU A 25 -4.27 -5.76 -6.11
C GLU A 25 -5.28 -4.65 -5.78
N GLU A 26 -6.42 -4.98 -5.19
CA GLU A 26 -7.38 -3.97 -4.71
C GLU A 26 -6.78 -3.20 -3.54
N VAL A 27 -6.15 -3.90 -2.58
CA VAL A 27 -5.46 -3.28 -1.45
C VAL A 27 -4.35 -2.33 -1.94
N GLN A 28 -3.53 -2.77 -2.89
CA GLN A 28 -2.48 -1.94 -3.49
C GLN A 28 -3.07 -0.72 -4.19
N THR A 29 -4.12 -0.90 -4.98
CA THR A 29 -4.79 0.19 -5.72
C THR A 29 -5.38 1.21 -4.74
N GLU A 30 -6.14 0.77 -3.75
CA GLU A 30 -6.73 1.64 -2.73
C GLU A 30 -5.67 2.48 -2.01
N ILE A 31 -4.56 1.85 -1.60
CA ILE A 31 -3.49 2.54 -0.89
C ILE A 31 -2.75 3.53 -1.81
N ILE A 32 -2.33 3.10 -3.00
CA ILE A 32 -1.54 3.92 -3.93
C ILE A 32 -2.32 5.15 -4.40
N GLU A 33 -3.62 5.00 -4.64
CA GLU A 33 -4.47 6.06 -5.19
C GLU A 33 -5.04 7.00 -4.12
N ASN A 34 -5.25 6.51 -2.89
CA ASN A 34 -5.95 7.30 -1.86
C ASN A 34 -5.05 7.77 -0.71
N PHE A 35 -3.77 7.39 -0.71
CA PHE A 35 -2.82 7.83 0.31
C PHE A 35 -1.60 8.54 -0.29
N ASP A 36 -1.29 9.73 0.25
CA ASP A 36 -0.10 10.53 -0.02
C ASP A 36 0.96 10.29 1.07
N ILE A 37 1.35 9.02 1.23
CA ILE A 37 2.39 8.63 2.20
C ILE A 37 3.73 9.17 1.69
N LYS A 38 4.24 10.22 2.32
CA LYS A 38 5.49 10.87 1.92
C LYS A 38 6.68 9.99 2.29
N TYR A 39 7.43 9.55 1.28
CA TYR A 39 8.67 8.82 1.47
C TYR A 39 9.79 9.57 0.77
N ASN A 40 10.84 9.91 1.53
CA ASN A 40 11.92 10.78 1.10
C ASN A 40 12.86 10.03 0.15
N SER A 41 12.39 9.78 -1.07
CA SER A 41 13.20 9.24 -2.17
C SER A 41 12.88 10.03 -3.44
N PRO A 42 13.89 10.62 -4.11
CA PRO A 42 13.70 11.29 -5.40
C PRO A 42 13.03 10.39 -6.44
N MET A 43 13.24 9.07 -6.37
CA MET A 43 12.62 8.09 -7.27
C MET A 43 11.08 8.09 -7.16
N LEU A 44 10.52 8.50 -6.02
CA LEU A 44 9.08 8.51 -5.79
C LEU A 44 8.39 9.77 -6.31
N ALA A 45 9.17 10.77 -6.74
CA ALA A 45 8.64 11.91 -7.48
C ALA A 45 8.17 11.50 -8.88
N HIS A 46 8.72 10.42 -9.44
CA HIS A 46 8.34 9.93 -10.77
C HIS A 46 7.15 8.96 -10.69
N PRO A 47 6.00 9.25 -11.32
CA PRO A 47 4.80 8.42 -11.21
C PRO A 47 5.01 6.95 -11.61
N LEU A 48 5.78 6.70 -12.69
CA LEU A 48 6.08 5.34 -13.17
C LEU A 48 6.95 4.53 -12.21
N LEU A 49 7.83 5.18 -11.43
CA LEU A 49 8.68 4.50 -10.45
C LEU A 49 7.96 4.35 -9.11
N ARG A 50 7.01 5.24 -8.80
CA ARG A 50 6.23 5.22 -7.56
C ARG A 50 5.43 3.94 -7.40
N THR A 51 4.66 3.54 -8.42
CA THR A 51 3.80 2.33 -8.36
C THR A 51 4.58 1.07 -7.97
N PRO A 52 5.62 0.62 -8.69
CA PRO A 52 6.32 -0.63 -8.36
C PRO A 52 7.03 -0.57 -7.00
N ILE A 53 7.46 0.62 -6.55
CA ILE A 53 8.07 0.77 -5.22
C ILE A 53 7.00 0.61 -4.12
N TYR A 54 5.85 1.26 -4.27
CA TYR A 54 4.77 1.20 -3.28
C TYR A 54 4.18 -0.21 -3.21
N GLU A 55 3.99 -0.89 -4.35
CA GLU A 55 3.56 -2.29 -4.39
C GLU A 55 4.48 -3.19 -3.57
N LYS A 56 5.81 -3.05 -3.71
CA LYS A 56 6.80 -3.80 -2.92
C LYS A 56 6.74 -3.48 -1.43
N ILE A 57 6.59 -2.20 -1.07
CA ILE A 57 6.48 -1.80 0.34
C ILE A 57 5.22 -2.39 0.96
N ILE A 58 4.07 -2.29 0.27
CA ILE A 58 2.79 -2.83 0.74
C ILE A 58 2.89 -4.34 0.93
N LEU A 59 3.43 -5.08 -0.06
CA LEU A 59 3.64 -6.52 0.06
C LEU A 59 4.52 -6.87 1.26
N ARG A 60 5.62 -6.14 1.46
CA ARG A 60 6.52 -6.38 2.60
C ARG A 60 5.84 -6.17 3.95
N ILE A 61 4.93 -5.20 4.03
CA ILE A 61 4.13 -4.96 5.24
C ILE A 61 3.15 -6.08 5.45
N LEU A 62 2.45 -6.53 4.41
CA LEU A 62 1.53 -7.66 4.51
C LEU A 62 2.28 -8.92 4.97
N ASP A 63 3.44 -9.24 4.37
CA ASP A 63 4.28 -10.37 4.83
C ASP A 63 4.65 -10.24 6.32
N THR A 64 5.06 -9.03 6.74
CA THR A 64 5.40 -8.77 8.16
C THR A 64 4.18 -8.96 9.07
N MET A 65 3.01 -8.49 8.65
CA MET A 65 1.76 -8.64 9.41
C MET A 65 1.29 -10.12 9.44
N GLU A 66 1.57 -10.91 8.41
CA GLU A 66 1.33 -12.35 8.40
C GLU A 66 2.24 -13.06 9.42
N ASP A 67 3.54 -12.73 9.43
CA ASP A 67 4.49 -13.27 10.41
C ASP A 67 4.06 -12.98 11.86
N LEU A 68 3.50 -11.78 12.08
CA LEU A 68 2.94 -11.35 13.37
C LEU A 68 1.54 -11.92 13.65
N LYS A 69 0.98 -12.72 12.74
CA LYS A 69 -0.35 -13.34 12.81
C LYS A 69 -1.50 -12.34 12.89
N GLU A 70 -1.29 -11.13 12.39
CA GLU A 70 -2.28 -10.05 12.34
C GLU A 70 -3.18 -10.19 11.12
N ILE A 71 -2.62 -10.70 10.03
CA ILE A 71 -3.35 -11.06 8.81
C ILE A 71 -3.18 -12.54 8.48
N ARG A 72 -3.93 -12.98 7.48
CA ARG A 72 -3.74 -14.27 6.81
C ARG A 72 -3.94 -14.07 5.32
N PHE A 73 -3.03 -14.62 4.51
CA PHE A 73 -3.26 -14.77 3.08
C PHE A 73 -4.08 -16.02 2.77
N SER A 74 -4.78 -16.01 1.63
CA SER A 74 -5.28 -17.24 1.02
C SER A 74 -4.11 -18.13 0.57
N ASP A 75 -4.38 -19.42 0.35
CA ASP A 75 -3.35 -20.40 -0.03
C ASP A 75 -2.64 -20.05 -1.34
N ASP A 76 -3.36 -19.42 -2.27
CA ASP A 76 -2.85 -18.91 -3.55
C ASP A 76 -2.21 -17.51 -3.45
N ARG A 77 -2.19 -16.92 -2.24
CA ARG A 77 -1.73 -15.55 -1.93
C ARG A 77 -2.37 -14.47 -2.80
N THR A 78 -3.59 -14.64 -3.27
CA THR A 78 -4.32 -13.60 -4.03
C THR A 78 -5.16 -12.70 -3.13
N HIS A 79 -5.59 -13.22 -1.97
CA HIS A 79 -6.44 -12.51 -1.02
C HIS A 79 -5.79 -12.39 0.36
N VAL A 80 -6.20 -11.37 1.10
CA VAL A 80 -5.74 -11.10 2.45
C VAL A 80 -6.89 -10.65 3.35
N VAL A 81 -6.85 -11.07 4.62
CA VAL A 81 -7.84 -10.68 5.64
C VAL A 81 -7.20 -10.50 7.01
N LEU A 82 -7.76 -9.60 7.84
CA LEU A 82 -7.37 -9.51 9.25
C LEU A 82 -7.78 -10.77 10.03
N THR A 83 -6.87 -11.29 10.84
CA THR A 83 -7.20 -12.33 11.83
C THR A 83 -7.96 -11.74 13.03
N GLY A 84 -8.39 -12.57 13.98
CA GLY A 84 -8.94 -12.07 15.25
C GLY A 84 -7.96 -11.15 16.00
N ARG A 85 -6.66 -11.46 15.98
CA ARG A 85 -5.61 -10.60 16.54
C ARG A 85 -5.50 -9.28 15.80
N GLY A 86 -5.47 -9.31 14.45
CA GLY A 86 -5.40 -8.08 13.66
C GLY A 86 -6.61 -7.16 13.87
N LYS A 87 -7.81 -7.73 14.03
CA LYS A 87 -9.03 -6.97 14.34
C LYS A 87 -8.97 -6.31 15.71
N HIS A 88 -8.39 -6.98 16.71
CA HIS A 88 -8.18 -6.40 18.04
C HIS A 88 -7.16 -5.25 18.00
N LEU A 89 -6.04 -5.44 17.30
CA LEU A 89 -5.03 -4.39 17.13
C LEU A 89 -5.58 -3.19 16.35
N LEU A 90 -6.44 -3.42 15.35
CA LEU A 90 -7.12 -2.35 14.64
C LEU A 90 -7.93 -1.47 15.59
N ASP A 91 -8.60 -2.07 16.59
CA ASP A 91 -9.34 -1.31 17.61
C ASP A 91 -8.40 -0.54 18.54
N GLU A 92 -7.28 -1.15 18.96
CA GLU A 92 -6.26 -0.47 19.77
C GLU A 92 -5.63 0.71 19.03
N TYR A 93 -5.41 0.57 17.72
CA TYR A 93 -4.80 1.60 16.88
C TYR A 93 -5.77 2.64 16.36
N GLU A 94 -7.08 2.50 16.60
CA GLU A 94 -8.11 3.40 16.05
C GLU A 94 -7.79 4.89 16.33
N ASN A 95 -7.40 5.21 17.57
CA ASN A 95 -7.05 6.58 17.95
C ASN A 95 -5.80 7.10 17.21
N GLU A 96 -4.76 6.28 17.09
CA GLU A 96 -3.56 6.65 16.36
C GLU A 96 -3.84 6.82 14.87
N MET A 97 -4.60 5.88 14.29
CA MET A 97 -5.03 5.96 12.89
C MET A 97 -5.82 7.24 12.64
N ASN A 98 -6.81 7.56 13.48
CA ASN A 98 -7.61 8.77 13.34
C ASN A 98 -6.78 10.06 13.45
N GLN A 99 -5.68 10.05 14.20
CA GLN A 99 -4.73 11.17 14.22
C GLN A 99 -3.87 11.26 12.96
N ARG A 100 -3.48 10.11 12.38
CA ARG A 100 -2.58 10.05 11.21
C ARG A 100 -3.30 10.22 9.87
N LEU A 101 -4.49 9.65 9.73
CA LEU A 101 -5.26 9.61 8.48
C LEU A 101 -5.46 10.99 7.83
N PRO A 102 -5.77 12.08 8.55
CA PRO A 102 -5.90 13.41 7.93
C PRO A 102 -4.64 13.91 7.21
N PHE A 103 -3.45 13.41 7.59
CA PHE A 103 -2.18 13.81 7.01
C PHE A 103 -1.74 12.94 5.82
N ILE A 104 -2.26 11.72 5.74
CA ILE A 104 -1.85 10.73 4.73
C ILE A 104 -2.95 10.41 3.73
N ILE A 105 -4.23 10.67 4.02
CA ILE A 105 -5.31 10.52 3.04
C ILE A 105 -5.20 11.65 2.02
N SER A 106 -5.13 11.27 0.75
CA SER A 106 -5.28 12.18 -0.39
C SER A 106 -5.92 11.41 -1.54
N ARG A 107 -7.25 11.52 -1.63
CA ARG A 107 -8.05 10.73 -2.57
C ARG A 107 -7.69 11.06 -4.01
N LYS A 108 -7.40 10.02 -4.80
CA LYS A 108 -7.15 10.08 -6.25
C LYS A 108 -6.06 11.08 -6.66
N LYS A 109 -5.11 11.36 -5.76
CA LYS A 109 -3.96 12.23 -6.09
C LYS A 109 -3.00 11.55 -7.05
N PHE A 110 -2.95 10.22 -7.02
CA PHE A 110 -2.11 9.40 -7.88
C PHE A 110 -2.97 8.31 -8.54
N LYS A 111 -2.57 7.89 -9.73
CA LYS A 111 -3.12 6.72 -10.42
C LYS A 111 -2.18 5.55 -10.20
N ARG A 112 -2.69 4.35 -9.88
CA ARG A 112 -1.88 3.14 -9.93
C ARG A 112 -1.72 2.75 -11.40
N HIS A 113 -0.48 2.70 -11.88
CA HIS A 113 -0.20 2.23 -13.24
C HIS A 113 -0.30 0.71 -13.33
N THR A 114 -0.89 0.21 -14.41
CA THR A 114 -0.91 -1.25 -14.66
C THR A 114 0.48 -1.72 -15.09
N GLN A 115 0.74 -3.03 -14.98
CA GLN A 115 2.01 -3.59 -15.45
C GLN A 115 2.21 -3.38 -16.95
N GLU A 116 1.14 -3.37 -17.75
CA GLU A 116 1.19 -3.05 -19.18
C GLU A 116 1.55 -1.58 -19.43
N GLU A 117 0.95 -0.64 -18.70
CA GLU A 117 1.27 0.78 -18.78
C GLU A 117 2.74 1.04 -18.40
N LEU A 118 3.22 0.38 -17.33
CA LEU A 118 4.62 0.45 -16.91
C LEU A 118 5.55 -0.13 -17.97
N ALA A 119 5.24 -1.32 -18.50
CA ALA A 119 6.06 -1.98 -19.52
C ALA A 119 6.14 -1.14 -20.82
N LYS A 120 5.03 -0.55 -21.24
CA LYS A 120 4.99 0.37 -22.38
C LYS A 120 5.88 1.59 -22.12
N ALA A 121 5.72 2.24 -20.98
CA ALA A 121 6.49 3.44 -20.67
C ALA A 121 8.00 3.16 -20.51
N TYR A 122 8.40 2.00 -19.97
CA TYR A 122 9.81 1.60 -19.93
C TYR A 122 10.40 1.30 -21.31
N ARG A 123 9.61 0.75 -22.24
CA ARG A 123 10.06 0.58 -23.63
C ARG A 123 10.27 1.94 -24.30
N GLU A 124 9.31 2.85 -24.17
CA GLU A 124 9.40 4.20 -24.72
C GLU A 124 10.60 4.98 -24.16
N LEU A 125 10.90 4.84 -22.86
CA LEU A 125 12.08 5.46 -22.25
C LEU A 125 13.41 4.88 -22.75
N ASN A 126 13.46 3.58 -23.08
CA ASN A 126 14.66 2.94 -23.62
C ASN A 126 14.83 3.14 -25.13
N GLU A 127 13.80 3.59 -25.84
CA GLU A 127 13.81 3.86 -27.28
C GLU A 127 14.22 5.29 -27.65
N TYR A 128 14.43 6.18 -26.67
CA TYR A 128 15.10 7.47 -26.85
C TYR A 128 16.55 7.36 -26.38
N PRO A 129 17.53 7.12 -27.28
CA PRO A 129 18.93 7.34 -26.93
C PRO A 129 19.18 8.85 -26.76
N ASP A 130 19.98 9.20 -25.75
CA ASP A 130 20.51 10.56 -25.52
C ASP A 130 21.10 11.21 -26.79
#